data_AF-A0A2H9LP32-F1
#
_entry.id   AF-A0A2H9LP32-F1
#
_cell.length_a   1.000
_cell.length_b   1.000
_cell.length_c   1.000
_cell.angle_alpha   90.00
_cell.angle_beta   90.00
_cell.angle_gamma   90.00
#
_symmetry.space_group_name_H-M   'P 1'
#
loop_
_entity.id
_entity.type
_entity.pdbx_description
1 polymer ?
#
loop_
_entity_poly.entity_id
_entity_poly.type
_entity_poly.pdbx_seq_one_letter_code
_entity_poly.pdbx_strand_id
1 'polypeptide(L)'
;PQRRNILYDKGFIKSLTAAEMLRQVSLGKLKRYILSIILVGSVSRGTMNEDSDVDLSFVVDDTDVKKMGRHEVQARLRRMIHGMAEQTGFEFNIQVYLLTEFWQALRDTHPVIFSMVRDGVPLYDTGMFIPWRTLLKMGKLKPSPEAVEQFYRTGRLLIQDINNSIKEIVIERLFLAMFNPAQAAAMLIGVPPTDAVNTPNQFRKHFVKDLKLIEPKYADYLQEIIDYRKGVEYNKIKEITPEEFAVQMKHASEFQDRIEKLFKDIRTNNIKKSLKTAEDECISASVETLKVMGINASKKDAVELIKTKLLDTGLITGYDYNLVTKKLKNAKQDFRNNLLTTEEAYAIEKDAKRFVKMMKDLTEVYKLKETDKSKIHFKYGSKNGELWLLCNEIFIIKDLKQPENDVLKAGLNKDGSFSKVEISNLKELNDARKNIKCDEIVTSIKAETIESVKDMLKEDVEFIFF
;
A
#
# COMPACT_ATOMS: atom_id res chain seq x y z
N PRO A 1 59.13 -49.67 -15.26
CA PRO A 1 57.68 -49.46 -15.06
C PRO A 1 57.06 -50.66 -14.31
N GLN A 2 56.68 -50.46 -13.05
CA GLN A 2 56.04 -51.47 -12.21
C GLN A 2 54.76 -52.00 -12.90
N ARG A 3 54.71 -53.31 -13.15
CA ARG A 3 53.48 -54.00 -13.56
C ARG A 3 52.47 -53.82 -12.42
N ARG A 4 51.45 -53.00 -12.64
CA ARG A 4 50.29 -52.94 -11.75
C ARG A 4 49.61 -54.30 -11.82
N ASN A 5 49.61 -55.05 -10.73
CA ASN A 5 48.84 -56.28 -10.65
C ASN A 5 47.36 -55.90 -10.67
N ILE A 6 46.68 -56.30 -11.74
CA ILE A 6 45.24 -56.14 -11.93
C ILE A 6 44.57 -57.14 -10.97
N LEU A 7 43.92 -56.63 -9.92
CA LEU A 7 43.30 -57.46 -8.88
C LEU A 7 41.99 -58.11 -9.34
N TYR A 8 41.32 -57.55 -10.36
CA TYR A 8 40.13 -58.11 -11.00
C TYR A 8 39.88 -57.42 -12.37
N ASP A 9 39.92 -58.16 -13.48
CA ASP A 9 39.57 -57.67 -14.82
C ASP A 9 38.88 -58.78 -15.62
N LYS A 10 37.60 -58.57 -15.94
CA LYS A 10 36.80 -59.47 -16.79
C LYS A 10 37.07 -59.25 -18.29
N GLY A 11 38.29 -58.85 -18.65
CA GLY A 11 38.71 -58.50 -20.01
C GLY A 11 38.52 -57.03 -20.41
N PHE A 12 38.02 -56.16 -19.53
CA PHE A 12 37.78 -54.73 -19.81
C PHE A 12 39.06 -54.00 -20.21
N ILE A 13 40.18 -54.22 -19.49
CA ILE A 13 41.43 -53.50 -19.78
C ILE A 13 41.98 -53.94 -21.14
N LYS A 14 41.92 -55.24 -21.45
CA LYS A 14 42.31 -55.77 -22.75
C LYS A 14 41.46 -55.17 -23.88
N SER A 15 40.14 -55.18 -23.72
CA SER A 15 39.18 -54.63 -24.69
C SER A 15 39.37 -53.13 -24.95
N LEU A 16 39.56 -52.34 -23.89
CA LEU A 16 39.81 -50.90 -24.01
C LEU A 16 41.17 -50.60 -24.65
N THR A 17 42.20 -51.37 -24.29
CA THR A 17 43.53 -51.22 -24.90
C THR A 17 43.50 -51.53 -26.39
N ALA A 18 42.80 -52.61 -26.78
CA ALA A 18 42.64 -52.96 -28.18
C ALA A 18 41.82 -51.89 -28.94
N ALA A 19 40.71 -51.41 -28.36
CA ALA A 19 39.90 -50.37 -28.96
C ALA A 19 40.69 -49.06 -29.17
N GLU A 20 41.56 -48.71 -28.22
CA GLU A 20 42.48 -47.58 -28.33
C GLU A 20 43.52 -47.77 -29.44
N MET A 21 44.08 -48.98 -29.60
CA MET A 21 44.98 -49.30 -30.72
C MET A 21 44.26 -49.14 -32.06
N LEU A 22 43.05 -49.67 -32.20
CA LEU A 22 42.26 -49.52 -33.42
C LEU A 22 41.92 -48.05 -33.70
N ARG A 23 41.61 -47.27 -32.65
CA ARG A 23 41.41 -45.82 -32.75
C ARG A 23 42.64 -45.14 -33.35
N GLN A 24 43.83 -45.44 -32.84
CA GLN A 24 45.08 -44.82 -33.32
C GLN A 24 45.38 -45.17 -34.78
N VAL A 25 45.28 -46.44 -35.17
CA VAL A 25 45.52 -46.89 -36.56
C VAL A 25 44.49 -46.29 -37.51
N SER A 26 43.21 -46.27 -37.13
CA SER A 26 42.12 -45.71 -37.93
C SER A 26 42.29 -44.21 -38.15
N LEU A 27 42.63 -43.46 -37.10
CA LEU A 27 42.89 -42.02 -37.22
C LEU A 27 44.15 -41.76 -38.04
N GLY A 28 45.21 -42.56 -37.92
CA GLY A 28 46.41 -42.41 -38.73
C GLY A 28 46.14 -42.40 -40.25
N LYS A 29 45.13 -43.15 -40.70
CA LYS A 29 44.77 -43.25 -42.13
C LYS A 29 43.57 -42.41 -42.54
N LEU A 30 42.56 -42.26 -41.67
CA LEU A 30 41.24 -41.73 -42.02
C LEU A 30 40.78 -40.54 -41.15
N LYS A 31 41.67 -39.92 -40.34
CA LYS A 31 41.31 -38.82 -39.40
C LYS A 31 40.48 -37.70 -40.02
N ARG A 32 40.71 -37.35 -41.29
CA ARG A 32 39.95 -36.29 -41.97
C ARG A 32 38.46 -36.62 -42.12
N TYR A 33 38.11 -37.90 -42.22
CA TYR A 33 36.75 -38.35 -42.51
C TYR A 33 36.05 -38.93 -41.29
N ILE A 34 36.78 -39.54 -40.35
CA ILE A 34 36.18 -40.06 -39.13
C ILE A 34 35.75 -38.87 -38.25
N LEU A 35 34.45 -38.80 -37.93
CA LEU A 35 33.87 -37.80 -37.04
C LEU A 35 33.81 -38.32 -35.60
N SER A 36 33.38 -39.56 -35.43
CA SER A 36 33.29 -40.19 -34.11
C SER A 36 33.66 -41.67 -34.17
N ILE A 37 34.35 -42.14 -33.13
CA ILE A 37 34.59 -43.55 -32.84
C ILE A 37 33.97 -43.79 -31.48
N ILE A 38 32.95 -44.65 -31.43
CA ILE A 38 32.09 -44.82 -30.26
C ILE A 38 32.17 -46.28 -29.83
N LEU A 39 32.56 -46.50 -28.58
CA LEU A 39 32.42 -47.78 -27.92
C LEU A 39 30.96 -47.97 -27.52
N VAL A 40 30.35 -49.05 -27.97
CA VAL A 40 28.92 -49.34 -27.74
C VAL A 40 28.77 -50.70 -27.05
N GLY A 41 27.53 -51.18 -26.91
CA GLY A 41 27.30 -52.53 -26.41
C GLY A 41 27.58 -52.72 -24.92
N SER A 42 27.82 -53.97 -24.52
CA SER A 42 27.98 -54.38 -23.11
C SER A 42 29.17 -53.69 -22.44
N VAL A 43 30.24 -53.40 -23.20
CA VAL A 43 31.42 -52.69 -22.71
C VAL A 43 31.07 -51.27 -22.26
N SER A 44 30.32 -50.52 -23.09
CA SER A 44 29.89 -49.15 -22.75
C SER A 44 28.94 -49.09 -21.55
N ARG A 45 28.15 -50.15 -21.34
CA ARG A 45 27.19 -50.27 -20.23
C ARG A 45 27.77 -50.87 -18.95
N GLY A 46 29.02 -51.35 -18.99
CA GLY A 46 29.66 -52.02 -17.85
C GLY A 46 29.08 -53.41 -17.53
N THR A 47 28.37 -54.04 -18.47
CA THR A 47 27.73 -55.36 -18.31
C THR A 47 28.46 -56.47 -19.06
N MET A 48 29.74 -56.27 -19.36
CA MET A 48 30.57 -57.21 -20.13
C MET A 48 30.88 -58.49 -19.32
N ASN A 49 30.87 -59.63 -20.00
CA ASN A 49 31.33 -60.93 -19.49
C ASN A 49 32.47 -61.47 -20.37
N GLU A 50 33.02 -62.64 -20.03
CA GLU A 50 34.20 -63.22 -20.70
C GLU A 50 33.95 -63.55 -22.19
N ASP A 51 32.69 -63.78 -22.57
CA ASP A 51 32.26 -64.09 -23.95
C ASP A 51 31.73 -62.86 -24.71
N SER A 52 31.83 -61.66 -24.15
CA SER A 52 31.28 -60.45 -24.77
C SER A 52 32.18 -59.93 -25.89
N ASP A 53 31.57 -59.64 -27.04
CA ASP A 53 32.21 -58.90 -28.13
C ASP A 53 32.49 -57.44 -27.74
N VAL A 54 33.50 -56.85 -28.39
CA VAL A 54 33.79 -55.40 -28.28
C VAL A 54 33.18 -54.69 -29.49
N ASP A 55 32.07 -54.01 -29.24
CA ASP A 55 31.36 -53.27 -30.28
C ASP A 55 31.94 -51.87 -30.48
N LEU A 56 32.38 -51.57 -31.70
CA LEU A 56 32.87 -50.26 -32.10
C LEU A 56 32.07 -49.71 -33.29
N SER A 57 31.57 -48.49 -33.12
CA SER A 57 30.85 -47.76 -34.16
C SER A 57 31.67 -46.58 -34.66
N PHE A 58 31.85 -46.51 -35.98
CA PHE A 58 32.52 -45.41 -36.67
C PHE A 58 31.48 -44.57 -37.38
N VAL A 59 31.46 -43.27 -37.11
CA VAL A 59 30.68 -42.30 -37.90
C VAL A 59 31.64 -41.52 -38.79
N VAL A 60 31.42 -41.60 -40.11
CA VAL A 60 32.31 -41.04 -41.12
C VAL A 60 31.58 -39.97 -41.92
N ASP A 61 32.22 -38.81 -42.07
CA ASP A 61 31.73 -37.73 -42.91
C ASP A 61 31.74 -38.16 -44.38
N ASP A 62 30.54 -38.20 -44.95
CA ASP A 62 30.30 -38.54 -46.34
C ASP A 62 29.76 -37.34 -47.14
N THR A 63 29.66 -36.16 -46.54
CA THR A 63 29.00 -34.99 -47.14
C THR A 63 29.67 -34.48 -48.41
N ASP A 64 30.96 -34.78 -48.62
CA ASP A 64 31.73 -34.38 -49.80
C ASP A 64 31.74 -35.42 -50.94
N VAL A 65 31.11 -36.58 -50.74
CA VAL A 65 31.01 -37.66 -51.74
C VAL A 65 30.07 -37.26 -52.88
N LYS A 66 30.60 -37.18 -54.11
CA LYS A 66 29.84 -36.79 -55.32
C LYS A 66 29.80 -37.82 -56.45
N LYS A 67 30.79 -38.72 -56.52
CA LYS A 67 31.05 -39.58 -57.69
C LYS A 67 30.78 -41.07 -57.47
N MET A 68 30.54 -41.48 -56.23
CA MET A 68 30.38 -42.88 -55.81
C MET A 68 29.08 -43.03 -55.03
N GLY A 69 28.41 -44.18 -55.17
CA GLY A 69 27.20 -44.45 -54.38
C GLY A 69 27.50 -44.60 -52.88
N ARG A 70 26.59 -44.14 -52.01
CA ARG A 70 26.73 -44.21 -50.54
C ARG A 70 27.06 -45.63 -50.05
N HIS A 71 26.36 -46.64 -50.57
CA HIS A 71 26.60 -48.05 -50.22
C HIS A 71 28.01 -48.53 -50.60
N GLU A 72 28.54 -48.09 -51.74
CA GLU A 72 29.89 -48.45 -52.17
C GLU A 72 30.95 -47.79 -51.28
N VAL A 73 30.74 -46.51 -50.91
CA VAL A 73 31.59 -45.80 -49.95
C VAL A 73 31.61 -46.51 -48.61
N GLN A 74 30.43 -46.83 -48.07
CA GLN A 74 30.30 -47.53 -46.79
C GLN A 74 30.98 -48.90 -46.82
N ALA A 75 30.77 -49.70 -47.87
CA ALA A 75 31.40 -51.01 -48.02
C ALA A 75 32.93 -50.91 -48.13
N ARG A 76 33.45 -49.87 -48.81
CA ARG A 76 34.89 -49.61 -48.88
C ARG A 76 35.46 -49.20 -47.52
N LEU A 77 34.81 -48.27 -46.81
CA LEU A 77 35.21 -47.84 -45.46
C LEU A 77 35.20 -49.01 -44.47
N ARG A 78 34.15 -49.82 -44.50
CA ARG A 78 34.03 -51.04 -43.69
C ARG A 78 35.20 -51.98 -43.95
N ARG A 79 35.51 -52.32 -45.21
CA ARG A 79 36.67 -53.17 -45.53
C ARG A 79 37.99 -52.60 -45.03
N MET A 80 38.21 -51.29 -45.19
CA MET A 80 39.43 -50.65 -44.70
C MET A 80 39.56 -50.72 -43.18
N ILE A 81 38.47 -50.44 -42.44
CA ILE A 81 38.49 -50.45 -40.98
C ILE A 81 38.64 -51.89 -40.44
N HIS A 82 37.99 -52.88 -41.03
CA HIS A 82 38.22 -54.29 -40.65
C HIS A 82 39.67 -54.73 -40.91
N GLY A 83 40.26 -54.36 -42.06
CA GLY A 83 41.67 -54.63 -42.31
C GLY A 83 42.63 -53.94 -41.34
N MET A 84 42.22 -52.82 -40.72
CA MET A 84 42.97 -52.18 -39.62
C MET A 84 42.75 -52.89 -38.29
N ALA A 85 41.56 -53.43 -38.05
CA ALA A 85 41.24 -54.21 -36.86
C ALA A 85 42.07 -55.50 -36.77
N GLU A 86 42.27 -56.21 -37.89
CA GLU A 86 43.13 -57.40 -37.97
C GLU A 86 44.55 -57.12 -37.48
N GLN A 87 45.08 -55.92 -37.71
CA GLN A 87 46.44 -55.52 -37.27
C GLN A 87 46.57 -55.41 -35.75
N THR A 88 45.45 -55.26 -35.03
CA THR A 88 45.45 -55.19 -33.57
C THR A 88 45.50 -56.57 -32.90
N GLY A 89 45.25 -57.64 -33.66
CA GLY A 89 45.15 -59.00 -33.13
C GLY A 89 43.94 -59.24 -32.21
N PHE A 90 42.93 -58.37 -32.25
CA PHE A 90 41.70 -58.45 -31.46
C PHE A 90 40.48 -58.48 -32.38
N GLU A 91 39.48 -59.31 -32.04
CA GLU A 91 38.24 -59.42 -32.80
C GLU A 91 37.21 -58.38 -32.31
N PHE A 92 36.77 -57.49 -33.21
CA PHE A 92 35.80 -56.46 -32.90
C PHE A 92 34.53 -56.65 -33.73
N ASN A 93 33.38 -56.34 -33.12
CA ASN A 93 32.16 -56.12 -33.88
C ASN A 93 32.12 -54.66 -34.37
N ILE A 94 32.47 -54.44 -35.63
CA ILE A 94 32.62 -53.09 -36.21
C ILE A 94 31.40 -52.71 -37.03
N GLN A 95 30.83 -51.56 -36.70
CA GLN A 95 29.75 -50.92 -37.45
C GLN A 95 30.24 -49.59 -38.02
N VAL A 96 30.02 -49.38 -39.32
CA VAL A 96 30.42 -48.15 -40.00
C VAL A 96 29.18 -47.45 -40.51
N TYR A 97 28.96 -46.24 -40.03
CA TYR A 97 27.86 -45.37 -40.38
C TYR A 97 28.37 -44.16 -41.14
N LEU A 98 27.65 -43.80 -42.19
CA LEU A 98 27.83 -42.52 -42.85
C LEU A 98 27.12 -41.42 -42.04
N LEU A 99 27.69 -40.21 -41.97
CA LEU A 99 27.11 -39.10 -41.20
C LEU A 99 25.66 -38.83 -41.61
N THR A 100 25.38 -38.77 -42.91
CA THR A 100 24.03 -38.45 -43.41
C THR A 100 23.00 -39.49 -42.96
N GLU A 101 23.33 -40.78 -43.02
CA GLU A 101 22.47 -41.89 -42.57
C GLU A 101 22.33 -41.92 -41.05
N PHE A 102 23.42 -41.68 -40.31
CA PHE A 102 23.40 -41.64 -38.86
C PHE A 102 22.53 -40.50 -38.34
N TRP A 103 22.68 -39.30 -38.91
CA TRP A 103 21.83 -38.15 -38.58
C TRP A 103 20.37 -38.43 -38.89
N GLN A 104 20.07 -38.98 -40.06
CA GLN A 104 18.70 -39.34 -40.42
C GLN A 104 18.12 -40.36 -39.44
N ALA A 105 18.86 -41.41 -39.11
CA ALA A 105 18.43 -42.42 -38.15
C ALA A 105 18.27 -41.86 -36.72
N LEU A 106 19.08 -40.89 -36.31
CA LEU A 106 18.90 -40.19 -35.03
C LEU A 106 17.62 -39.33 -35.04
N ARG A 107 17.37 -38.59 -36.12
CA ARG A 107 16.15 -37.79 -36.31
C ARG A 107 14.90 -38.66 -36.35
N ASP A 108 14.99 -39.79 -37.03
CA ASP A 108 13.90 -40.74 -37.21
C ASP A 108 13.76 -41.70 -36.00
N THR A 109 14.52 -41.47 -34.92
CA THR A 109 14.48 -42.22 -33.65
C THR A 109 14.74 -43.72 -33.80
N HIS A 110 15.69 -44.09 -34.66
CA HIS A 110 16.06 -45.48 -34.87
C HIS A 110 16.63 -46.09 -33.57
N PRO A 111 16.08 -47.21 -33.05
CA PRO A 111 16.41 -47.71 -31.71
C PRO A 111 17.91 -47.95 -31.45
N VAL A 112 18.61 -48.50 -32.44
CA VAL A 112 20.06 -48.78 -32.35
C VAL A 112 20.87 -47.48 -32.25
N ILE A 113 20.57 -46.46 -33.06
CA ILE A 113 21.29 -45.18 -33.03
C ILE A 113 20.94 -44.41 -31.76
N PHE A 114 19.69 -44.47 -31.32
CA PHE A 114 19.25 -43.80 -30.10
C PHE A 114 19.92 -44.37 -28.84
N SER A 115 19.96 -45.70 -28.72
CA SER A 115 20.69 -46.40 -27.66
C SER A 115 22.20 -46.13 -27.73
N MET A 116 22.77 -46.08 -28.93
CA MET A 116 24.17 -45.71 -29.13
C MET A 116 24.47 -44.31 -28.63
N VAL A 117 23.67 -43.29 -28.99
CA VAL A 117 23.87 -41.92 -28.51
C VAL A 117 23.72 -41.82 -26.99
N ARG A 118 22.80 -42.58 -26.40
CA ARG A 118 22.56 -42.58 -24.94
C ARG A 118 23.70 -43.24 -24.16
N ASP A 119 24.02 -44.48 -24.52
CA ASP A 119 24.85 -45.40 -23.75
C ASP A 119 26.31 -45.40 -24.22
N GLY A 120 26.55 -45.03 -25.48
CA GLY A 120 27.86 -45.07 -26.10
C GLY A 120 28.88 -44.14 -25.46
N VAL A 121 30.13 -44.59 -25.47
CA VAL A 121 31.29 -43.87 -24.95
C VAL A 121 32.17 -43.46 -26.14
N PRO A 122 32.30 -42.15 -26.45
CA PRO A 122 33.13 -41.71 -27.55
C PRO A 122 34.60 -41.88 -27.18
N LEU A 123 35.32 -42.69 -27.95
CA LEU A 123 36.78 -42.79 -27.91
C LEU A 123 37.44 -41.66 -28.72
N TYR A 124 36.72 -41.17 -29.72
CA TYR A 124 37.06 -40.00 -30.52
C TYR A 124 35.78 -39.30 -30.95
N ASP A 125 35.75 -37.97 -30.91
CA ASP A 125 34.62 -37.17 -31.39
C ASP A 125 35.14 -35.79 -31.82
N THR A 126 34.70 -35.31 -32.99
CA THR A 126 35.02 -33.96 -33.49
C THR A 126 33.98 -32.91 -33.07
N GLY A 127 33.19 -33.19 -32.04
CA GLY A 127 32.14 -32.29 -31.52
C GLY A 127 30.75 -32.53 -32.10
N MET A 128 30.45 -33.75 -32.52
CA MET A 128 29.13 -34.12 -33.06
C MET A 128 28.37 -35.02 -32.08
N PHE A 129 29.00 -36.09 -31.60
CA PHE A 129 28.34 -37.12 -30.80
C PHE A 129 28.05 -36.65 -29.36
N ILE A 130 29.02 -35.98 -28.72
CA ILE A 130 28.86 -35.51 -27.34
C ILE A 130 27.72 -34.48 -27.21
N PRO A 131 27.57 -33.48 -28.10
CA PRO A 131 26.40 -32.59 -28.08
C PRO A 131 25.06 -33.32 -28.22
N TRP A 132 24.94 -34.28 -29.15
CA TRP A 132 23.70 -35.05 -29.30
C TRP A 132 23.37 -35.88 -28.07
N ARG A 133 24.37 -36.52 -27.45
CA ARG A 133 24.18 -37.21 -26.17
C ARG A 133 23.72 -36.27 -25.06
N THR A 134 24.27 -35.06 -25.02
CA THR A 134 23.87 -34.03 -24.04
C THR A 134 22.43 -33.57 -24.27
N LEU A 135 22.06 -33.31 -25.52
CA LEU A 135 20.68 -32.94 -25.90
C LEU A 135 19.69 -34.06 -25.57
N LEU A 136 20.07 -35.32 -25.78
CA LEU A 136 19.26 -36.48 -25.38
C LEU A 136 19.02 -36.49 -23.86
N LYS A 137 20.10 -36.36 -23.05
CA LYS A 137 20.00 -36.30 -21.58
C LYS A 137 19.16 -35.12 -21.07
N MET A 138 19.15 -34.01 -21.81
CA MET A 138 18.31 -32.85 -21.51
C MET A 138 16.85 -33.01 -21.97
N GLY A 139 16.46 -34.15 -22.55
CA GLY A 139 15.11 -34.38 -23.09
C GLY A 139 14.81 -33.57 -24.36
N LYS A 140 15.83 -33.05 -25.05
CA LYS A 140 15.67 -32.24 -26.26
C LYS A 140 15.48 -33.09 -27.52
N LEU A 141 16.05 -34.29 -27.56
CA LEU A 141 15.77 -35.28 -28.59
C LEU A 141 14.50 -36.06 -28.22
N LYS A 142 13.49 -36.02 -29.09
CA LYS A 142 12.16 -36.58 -28.84
C LYS A 142 11.80 -37.60 -29.93
N PRO A 143 11.07 -38.68 -29.58
CA PRO A 143 10.67 -39.07 -28.21
C PRO A 143 11.83 -39.75 -27.44
N SER A 144 11.95 -39.46 -26.14
CA SER A 144 12.92 -40.11 -25.24
C SER A 144 12.37 -40.24 -23.82
N PRO A 145 12.80 -41.25 -23.03
CA PRO A 145 12.46 -41.35 -21.61
C PRO A 145 12.80 -40.06 -20.83
N GLU A 146 13.92 -39.41 -21.17
CA GLU A 146 14.35 -38.16 -20.56
C GLU A 146 13.41 -37.00 -20.88
N ALA A 147 12.91 -36.93 -22.13
CA ALA A 147 11.89 -35.94 -22.50
C ALA A 147 10.56 -36.22 -21.77
N VAL A 148 10.15 -37.48 -21.63
CA VAL A 148 8.94 -37.87 -20.89
C VAL A 148 9.05 -37.45 -19.42
N GLU A 149 10.15 -37.80 -18.76
CA GLU A 149 10.41 -37.41 -17.37
C GLU A 149 10.45 -35.89 -17.21
N GLN A 150 11.06 -35.17 -18.16
CA GLN A 150 11.06 -33.71 -18.15
C GLN A 150 9.63 -33.15 -18.22
N PHE A 151 8.79 -33.63 -19.14
CA PHE A 151 7.40 -33.19 -19.25
C PHE A 151 6.61 -33.52 -17.97
N TYR A 152 6.77 -34.73 -17.43
CA TYR A 152 6.12 -35.15 -16.19
C TYR A 152 6.54 -34.29 -14.99
N ARG A 153 7.84 -34.10 -14.80
CA ARG A 153 8.41 -33.24 -13.74
C ARG A 153 7.91 -31.80 -13.86
N THR A 154 7.83 -31.26 -15.09
CA THR A 154 7.31 -29.91 -15.33
C THR A 154 5.85 -29.82 -14.87
N GLY A 155 5.02 -30.81 -15.19
CA GLY A 155 3.64 -30.87 -14.69
C GLY A 155 3.55 -30.86 -13.17
N ARG A 156 4.42 -31.64 -12.49
CA ARG A 156 4.48 -31.65 -11.01
C ARG A 156 4.88 -30.30 -10.41
N LEU A 157 5.87 -29.63 -11.01
CA LEU A 157 6.30 -28.31 -10.55
C LEU A 157 5.18 -27.27 -10.68
N LEU A 158 4.42 -27.31 -11.78
CA LEU A 158 3.28 -26.40 -11.96
C LEU A 158 2.21 -26.58 -10.87
N ILE A 159 1.94 -27.81 -10.42
CA ILE A 159 1.03 -28.05 -9.29
C ILE A 159 1.57 -27.47 -7.99
N GLN A 160 2.88 -27.61 -7.74
CA GLN A 160 3.53 -27.00 -6.58
C GLN A 160 3.46 -25.47 -6.61
N ASP A 161 3.65 -24.87 -7.78
CA ASP A 161 3.54 -23.43 -8.00
C ASP A 161 2.11 -22.93 -7.74
N ILE A 162 1.09 -23.68 -8.16
CA ILE A 162 -0.31 -23.39 -7.85
C ILE A 162 -0.54 -23.41 -6.32
N ASN A 163 -0.07 -24.44 -5.62
CA ASN A 163 -0.22 -24.54 -4.16
C ASN A 163 0.47 -23.37 -3.43
N ASN A 164 1.63 -22.93 -3.90
CA ASN A 164 2.32 -21.77 -3.34
C ASN A 164 1.56 -20.47 -3.63
N SER A 165 0.99 -20.33 -4.84
CA SER A 165 0.18 -19.18 -5.21
C SER A 165 -1.09 -19.07 -4.35
N ILE A 166 -1.77 -20.20 -4.08
CA ILE A 166 -2.94 -20.23 -3.20
C ILE A 166 -2.57 -19.71 -1.80
N LYS A 167 -1.44 -20.17 -1.24
CA LYS A 167 -0.96 -19.66 0.07
C LYS A 167 -0.75 -18.16 0.07
N GLU A 168 -0.02 -17.63 -0.92
CA GLU A 168 0.23 -16.19 -1.04
C GLU A 168 -1.08 -15.40 -1.12
N ILE A 169 -2.04 -15.87 -1.93
CA ILE A 169 -3.33 -15.20 -2.07
C ILE A 169 -4.08 -15.15 -0.73
N VAL A 170 -4.08 -16.23 0.04
CA VAL A 170 -4.76 -16.26 1.34
C VAL A 170 -4.09 -15.35 2.36
N ILE A 171 -2.78 -15.53 2.58
CA ILE A 171 -2.08 -14.86 3.70
C ILE A 171 -1.89 -13.37 3.48
N GLU A 172 -1.84 -12.91 2.23
CA GLU A 172 -1.62 -11.51 1.89
C GLU A 172 -2.86 -10.87 1.29
N ARG A 173 -3.38 -11.38 0.17
CA ARG A 173 -4.42 -10.69 -0.60
C ARG A 173 -5.78 -10.74 0.08
N LEU A 174 -6.23 -11.92 0.51
CA LEU A 174 -7.50 -12.08 1.22
C LEU A 174 -7.44 -11.47 2.63
N PHE A 175 -6.30 -11.62 3.31
CA PHE A 175 -6.04 -10.92 4.57
C PHE A 175 -6.20 -9.40 4.42
N LEU A 176 -5.48 -8.75 3.49
CA LEU A 176 -5.56 -7.30 3.29
C LEU A 176 -6.94 -6.86 2.82
N ALA A 177 -7.62 -7.69 2.02
CA ALA A 177 -8.98 -7.42 1.57
C ALA A 177 -9.98 -7.35 2.73
N MET A 178 -9.76 -8.04 3.85
CA MET A 178 -10.62 -7.90 5.03
C MET A 178 -10.06 -6.90 6.05
N PHE A 179 -8.74 -6.90 6.23
CA PHE A 179 -8.07 -6.06 7.21
C PHE A 179 -8.22 -4.56 6.91
N ASN A 180 -7.99 -4.13 5.67
CA ASN A 180 -8.01 -2.69 5.33
C ASN A 180 -9.40 -2.04 5.51
N PRO A 181 -10.52 -2.63 5.07
CA PRO A 181 -11.84 -2.09 5.35
C PRO A 181 -12.17 -2.06 6.85
N ALA A 182 -11.70 -3.05 7.63
CA ALA A 182 -11.87 -3.06 9.08
C ALA A 182 -11.17 -1.85 9.74
N GLN A 183 -9.94 -1.52 9.30
CA GLN A 183 -9.23 -0.32 9.75
C GLN A 183 -9.95 0.96 9.34
N ALA A 184 -10.42 1.04 8.11
CA ALA A 184 -11.18 2.19 7.62
C ALA A 184 -12.47 2.40 8.43
N ALA A 185 -13.16 1.31 8.81
CA ALA A 185 -14.32 1.38 9.70
C ALA A 185 -13.95 1.98 11.07
N ALA A 186 -12.85 1.54 11.67
CA ALA A 186 -12.36 2.06 12.95
C ALA A 186 -12.06 3.57 12.85
N MET A 187 -11.36 3.98 11.80
CA MET A 187 -11.06 5.40 11.56
C MET A 187 -12.32 6.25 11.40
N LEU A 188 -13.36 5.72 10.75
CA LEU A 188 -14.63 6.42 10.54
C LEU A 188 -15.37 6.74 11.84
N ILE A 189 -15.14 5.97 12.90
CA ILE A 189 -15.68 6.22 14.25
C ILE A 189 -14.68 6.92 15.18
N GLY A 190 -13.56 7.41 14.65
CA GLY A 190 -12.52 8.11 15.40
C GLY A 190 -11.60 7.20 16.23
N VAL A 191 -11.60 5.89 15.95
CA VAL A 191 -10.72 4.93 16.60
C VAL A 191 -9.45 4.77 15.74
N PRO A 192 -8.24 4.93 16.31
CA PRO A 192 -7.01 4.77 15.55
C PRO A 192 -6.83 3.31 15.09
N PRO A 193 -6.20 3.10 13.91
CA PRO A 193 -5.95 1.77 13.41
C PRO A 193 -4.99 0.99 14.31
N THR A 194 -5.13 -0.33 14.35
CA THR A 194 -4.31 -1.23 15.18
C THR A 194 -3.55 -2.25 14.34
N ASP A 195 -2.64 -3.01 14.98
CA ASP A 195 -1.95 -4.11 14.32
C ASP A 195 -2.91 -5.26 13.94
N ALA A 196 -2.42 -6.14 13.06
CA ALA A 196 -3.16 -7.32 12.60
C ALA A 196 -3.73 -8.16 13.75
N VAL A 197 -3.00 -8.36 14.84
CA VAL A 197 -3.42 -9.25 15.93
C VAL A 197 -4.56 -8.64 16.73
N ASN A 198 -4.54 -7.33 16.96
CA ASN A 198 -5.52 -6.65 17.79
C ASN A 198 -6.79 -6.23 17.02
N THR A 199 -6.73 -6.20 15.70
CA THR A 199 -7.83 -5.73 14.84
C THR A 199 -9.13 -6.51 15.00
N PRO A 200 -9.17 -7.86 15.02
CA PRO A 200 -10.42 -8.60 15.22
C PRO A 200 -11.10 -8.27 16.55
N ASN A 201 -10.30 -8.12 17.61
CA ASN A 201 -10.80 -7.80 18.95
C ASN A 201 -11.36 -6.38 19.02
N GLN A 202 -10.63 -5.41 18.45
CA GLN A 202 -11.09 -4.03 18.34
C GLN A 202 -12.36 -3.92 17.49
N PHE A 203 -12.39 -4.61 16.36
CA PHE A 203 -13.54 -4.67 15.46
C PHE A 203 -14.77 -5.24 16.17
N ARG A 204 -14.60 -6.36 16.89
CA ARG A 204 -15.68 -6.96 17.69
C ARG A 204 -16.17 -6.03 18.79
N LYS A 205 -15.26 -5.39 19.53
CA LYS A 205 -15.61 -4.46 20.60
C LYS A 205 -16.50 -3.34 20.07
N HIS A 206 -16.02 -2.62 19.05
CA HIS A 206 -16.71 -1.42 18.60
C HIS A 206 -17.94 -1.70 17.74
N PHE A 207 -17.84 -2.57 16.74
CA PHE A 207 -18.92 -2.74 15.76
C PHE A 207 -19.96 -3.78 16.17
N VAL A 208 -19.55 -4.83 16.89
CA VAL A 208 -20.46 -5.91 17.31
C VAL A 208 -21.06 -5.61 18.69
N LYS A 209 -20.25 -5.22 19.69
CA LYS A 209 -20.73 -5.03 21.07
C LYS A 209 -21.25 -3.62 21.35
N ASP A 210 -20.44 -2.60 21.08
CA ASP A 210 -20.76 -1.22 21.46
C ASP A 210 -21.84 -0.62 20.53
N LEU A 211 -21.58 -0.65 19.22
CA LEU A 211 -22.47 -0.05 18.22
C LEU A 211 -23.58 -1.01 17.75
N LYS A 212 -23.36 -2.33 17.85
CA LYS A 212 -24.28 -3.38 17.39
C LYS A 212 -24.71 -3.19 15.92
N LEU A 213 -23.78 -2.72 15.09
CA LEU A 213 -24.02 -2.44 13.67
C LEU A 213 -23.55 -3.58 12.77
N ILE A 214 -22.86 -4.58 13.29
CA ILE A 214 -22.40 -5.74 12.53
C ILE A 214 -22.53 -7.04 13.32
N GLU A 215 -22.77 -8.13 12.61
CA GLU A 215 -22.91 -9.47 13.14
C GLU A 215 -21.57 -10.05 13.60
N PRO A 216 -21.53 -10.89 14.67
CA PRO A 216 -20.30 -11.46 15.21
C PRO A 216 -19.44 -12.22 14.18
N LYS A 217 -20.08 -12.90 13.22
CA LYS A 217 -19.41 -13.73 12.21
C LYS A 217 -18.34 -12.98 11.41
N TYR A 218 -18.52 -11.67 11.18
CA TYR A 218 -17.55 -10.88 10.42
C TYR A 218 -16.28 -10.59 11.23
N ALA A 219 -16.39 -10.50 12.55
CA ALA A 219 -15.23 -10.48 13.43
C ALA A 219 -14.56 -11.86 13.52
N ASP A 220 -15.32 -12.95 13.40
CA ASP A 220 -14.78 -14.32 13.32
C ASP A 220 -13.99 -14.52 12.01
N TYR A 221 -14.48 -14.05 10.86
CA TYR A 221 -13.76 -14.10 9.58
C TYR A 221 -12.40 -13.39 9.65
N LEU A 222 -12.34 -12.21 10.28
CA LEU A 222 -11.08 -11.49 10.50
C LEU A 222 -10.11 -12.30 11.38
N GLN A 223 -10.61 -12.90 12.46
CA GLN A 223 -9.78 -13.71 13.34
C GLN A 223 -9.22 -14.92 12.59
N GLU A 224 -10.06 -15.63 11.85
CA GLU A 224 -9.72 -16.82 11.09
C GLU A 224 -8.60 -16.55 10.07
N ILE A 225 -8.71 -15.50 9.25
CA ILE A 225 -7.68 -15.20 8.23
C ILE A 225 -6.34 -14.80 8.85
N ILE A 226 -6.35 -14.17 10.02
CA ILE A 226 -5.14 -13.86 10.79
C ILE A 226 -4.51 -15.13 11.35
N ASP A 227 -5.32 -16.08 11.79
CA ASP A 227 -4.85 -17.37 12.28
C ASP A 227 -4.26 -18.22 11.14
N TYR A 228 -4.84 -18.19 9.93
CA TYR A 228 -4.24 -18.78 8.73
C TYR A 228 -2.87 -18.14 8.43
N ARG A 229 -2.80 -16.80 8.40
CA ARG A 229 -1.56 -16.08 8.13
C ARG A 229 -0.47 -16.46 9.13
N LYS A 230 -0.76 -16.40 10.42
CA LYS A 230 0.19 -16.82 11.47
C LYS A 230 0.55 -18.31 11.35
N GLY A 231 -0.43 -19.16 11.03
CA GLY A 231 -0.23 -20.58 10.83
C GLY A 231 0.80 -20.85 9.73
N VAL A 232 0.74 -20.12 8.62
CA VAL A 232 1.72 -20.21 7.53
C VAL A 232 3.07 -19.61 7.93
N GLU A 233 3.09 -18.41 8.54
CA GLU A 233 4.34 -17.75 9.00
C GLU A 233 5.14 -18.61 9.99
N TYR A 234 4.45 -19.34 10.89
CA TYR A 234 5.07 -20.25 11.85
C TYR A 234 5.25 -21.68 11.33
N ASN A 235 5.07 -21.92 10.03
CA ASN A 235 5.15 -23.25 9.39
C ASN A 235 4.23 -24.32 10.02
N LYS A 236 3.15 -23.92 10.71
CA LYS A 236 2.11 -24.82 11.23
C LYS A 236 1.17 -25.28 10.12
N ILE A 237 0.89 -24.40 9.17
CA ILE A 237 0.09 -24.68 7.97
C ILE A 237 1.06 -24.80 6.80
N LYS A 238 1.24 -26.03 6.32
CA LYS A 238 2.16 -26.32 5.22
C LYS A 238 1.52 -26.14 3.85
N GLU A 239 0.22 -26.36 3.73
CA GLU A 239 -0.57 -26.24 2.51
C GLU A 239 -1.96 -25.73 2.88
N ILE A 240 -2.59 -25.03 1.94
CA ILE A 240 -3.99 -24.60 2.05
C ILE A 240 -4.74 -25.32 0.95
N THR A 241 -5.81 -26.04 1.31
CA THR A 241 -6.56 -26.82 0.33
C THR A 241 -7.41 -25.92 -0.56
N PRO A 242 -7.80 -26.37 -1.76
CA PRO A 242 -8.73 -25.62 -2.61
C PRO A 242 -10.05 -25.29 -1.92
N GLU A 243 -10.53 -26.17 -1.03
CA GLU A 243 -11.75 -25.96 -0.25
C GLU A 243 -11.56 -24.85 0.79
N GLU A 244 -10.46 -24.87 1.54
CA GLU A 244 -10.12 -23.81 2.50
C GLU A 244 -9.96 -22.46 1.79
N PHE A 245 -9.29 -22.45 0.63
CA PHE A 245 -9.14 -21.27 -0.21
C PHE A 245 -10.50 -20.70 -0.64
N ALA A 246 -11.41 -21.56 -1.13
CA ALA A 246 -12.74 -21.15 -1.55
C ALA A 246 -13.56 -20.57 -0.37
N VAL A 247 -13.43 -21.14 0.83
CA VAL A 247 -14.05 -20.61 2.05
C VAL A 247 -13.50 -19.21 2.37
N GLN A 248 -12.17 -19.02 2.37
CA GLN A 248 -11.58 -17.70 2.64
C GLN A 248 -11.97 -16.66 1.60
N MET A 249 -12.06 -17.03 0.32
CA MET A 249 -12.55 -16.14 -0.73
C MET A 249 -13.98 -15.70 -0.47
N LYS A 250 -14.86 -16.65 -0.10
CA LYS A 250 -16.25 -16.36 0.25
C LYS A 250 -16.33 -15.43 1.46
N HIS A 251 -15.56 -15.70 2.52
CA HIS A 251 -15.50 -14.84 3.70
C HIS A 251 -15.07 -13.42 3.34
N ALA A 252 -14.02 -13.26 2.54
CA ALA A 252 -13.56 -11.95 2.10
C ALA A 252 -14.61 -11.18 1.28
N SER A 253 -15.30 -11.86 0.37
CA SER A 253 -16.39 -11.26 -0.42
C SER A 253 -17.57 -10.83 0.46
N GLU A 254 -18.06 -11.73 1.34
CA GLU A 254 -19.15 -11.40 2.26
C GLU A 254 -18.76 -10.25 3.21
N PHE A 255 -17.51 -10.22 3.65
CA PHE A 255 -16.99 -9.18 4.54
C PHE A 255 -16.99 -7.82 3.83
N GLN A 256 -16.48 -7.73 2.59
CA GLN A 256 -16.49 -6.51 1.79
C GLN A 256 -17.89 -5.92 1.63
N ASP A 257 -18.84 -6.74 1.16
CA ASP A 257 -20.23 -6.32 0.96
C ASP A 257 -20.87 -5.82 2.26
N ARG A 258 -20.52 -6.45 3.40
CA ARG A 258 -21.06 -6.07 4.69
C ARG A 258 -20.44 -4.78 5.24
N ILE A 259 -19.13 -4.59 5.07
CA ILE A 259 -18.45 -3.37 5.50
C ILE A 259 -18.93 -2.16 4.71
N GLU A 260 -19.25 -2.31 3.42
CA GLU A 260 -19.84 -1.22 2.65
C GLU A 260 -21.18 -0.76 3.25
N LYS A 261 -22.03 -1.71 3.67
CA LYS A 261 -23.27 -1.40 4.41
C LYS A 261 -22.97 -0.74 5.76
N LEU A 262 -21.99 -1.25 6.50
CA LEU A 262 -21.55 -0.66 7.76
C LEU A 262 -21.11 0.80 7.59
N PHE A 263 -20.37 1.14 6.51
CA PHE A 263 -20.00 2.53 6.22
C PHE A 263 -21.21 3.42 5.99
N LYS A 264 -22.22 2.93 5.25
CA LYS A 264 -23.49 3.65 5.03
C LYS A 264 -24.22 3.86 6.36
N ASP A 265 -24.29 2.84 7.21
CA ASP A 265 -24.93 2.91 8.53
C ASP A 265 -24.23 3.93 9.45
N ILE A 266 -22.90 3.89 9.54
CA ILE A 266 -22.11 4.82 10.35
C ILE A 266 -22.27 6.26 9.85
N ARG A 267 -22.15 6.50 8.53
CA ARG A 267 -22.33 7.84 7.95
C ARG A 267 -23.73 8.38 8.22
N THR A 268 -24.75 7.55 8.04
CA THR A 268 -26.15 7.91 8.30
C THR A 268 -26.36 8.28 9.77
N ASN A 269 -25.80 7.51 10.70
CA ASN A 269 -25.90 7.80 12.13
C ASN A 269 -25.14 9.08 12.53
N ASN A 270 -23.97 9.31 11.95
CA ASN A 270 -23.21 10.55 12.16
C ASN A 270 -24.00 11.77 11.67
N ILE A 271 -24.60 11.70 10.48
CA ILE A 271 -25.45 12.79 9.95
C ILE A 271 -26.67 13.04 10.82
N LYS A 272 -27.37 11.98 11.27
CA LYS A 272 -28.49 12.11 12.22
C LYS A 272 -28.08 12.87 13.48
N LYS A 273 -26.89 12.57 14.01
CA LYS A 273 -26.35 13.23 15.19
C LYS A 273 -25.98 14.69 14.89
N SER A 274 -25.29 14.95 13.79
CA SER A 274 -24.89 16.31 13.36
C SER A 274 -26.08 17.22 13.08
N LEU A 275 -27.10 16.75 12.37
CA LEU A 275 -28.32 17.55 12.13
C LEU A 275 -29.07 17.86 13.43
N LYS A 276 -29.06 16.93 14.40
CA LYS A 276 -29.65 17.15 15.72
C LYS A 276 -28.90 18.26 16.47
N THR A 277 -27.57 18.27 16.45
CA THR A 277 -26.78 19.28 17.15
C THR A 277 -26.76 20.62 16.44
N ALA A 278 -26.80 20.65 15.10
CA ALA A 278 -26.79 21.85 14.29
C ALA A 278 -27.95 22.82 14.61
N GLU A 279 -29.16 22.28 14.81
CA GLU A 279 -30.33 23.08 15.23
C GLU A 279 -30.08 23.78 16.57
N ASP A 280 -29.61 23.03 17.56
CA ASP A 280 -29.32 23.53 18.90
C ASP A 280 -28.17 24.56 18.90
N GLU A 281 -27.13 24.34 18.09
CA GLU A 281 -25.99 25.24 17.95
C GLU A 281 -26.38 26.58 17.31
N CYS A 282 -27.17 26.55 16.23
CA CYS A 282 -27.67 27.78 15.58
C CYS A 282 -28.53 28.61 16.54
N ILE A 283 -29.45 27.98 17.27
CA ILE A 283 -30.30 28.66 18.25
C ILE A 283 -29.45 29.22 19.40
N SER A 284 -28.51 28.43 19.93
CA SER A 284 -27.68 28.86 21.06
C SER A 284 -26.77 30.04 20.68
N ALA A 285 -26.16 29.99 19.49
CA ALA A 285 -25.36 31.09 18.96
C ALA A 285 -26.21 32.36 18.79
N SER A 286 -27.44 32.22 18.27
CA SER A 286 -28.35 33.36 18.12
C SER A 286 -28.75 34.00 19.45
N VAL A 287 -29.06 33.17 20.46
CA VAL A 287 -29.39 33.65 21.81
C VAL A 287 -28.21 34.36 22.44
N GLU A 288 -26.99 33.86 22.27
CA GLU A 288 -25.77 34.52 22.78
C GLU A 288 -25.60 35.91 22.14
N THR A 289 -25.72 36.01 20.81
CA THR A 289 -25.62 37.30 20.11
C THR A 289 -26.67 38.29 20.60
N LEU A 290 -27.93 37.86 20.73
CA LEU A 290 -29.02 38.72 21.22
C LEU A 290 -28.76 39.22 22.65
N LYS A 291 -28.21 38.38 23.54
CA LYS A 291 -27.87 38.78 24.90
C LYS A 291 -26.81 39.88 24.94
N VAL A 292 -25.76 39.77 24.12
CA VAL A 292 -24.72 40.80 23.99
C VAL A 292 -25.29 42.10 23.39
N MET A 293 -26.32 42.00 22.54
CA MET A 293 -27.07 43.18 22.07
C MET A 293 -27.97 43.81 23.16
N GLY A 294 -27.93 43.33 24.40
CA GLY A 294 -28.75 43.82 25.50
C GLY A 294 -30.20 43.31 25.50
N ILE A 295 -30.50 42.27 24.71
CA ILE A 295 -31.85 41.70 24.59
C ILE A 295 -31.93 40.47 25.51
N ASN A 296 -32.92 40.43 26.40
CA ASN A 296 -33.18 39.26 27.23
C ASN A 296 -33.75 38.11 26.37
N ALA A 297 -32.87 37.24 25.87
CA ALA A 297 -33.21 36.15 24.98
C ALA A 297 -33.10 34.77 25.67
N SER A 298 -34.08 33.91 25.39
CA SER A 298 -34.10 32.51 25.79
C SER A 298 -34.26 31.61 24.57
N LYS A 299 -33.98 30.30 24.69
CA LYS A 299 -34.22 29.35 23.58
C LYS A 299 -35.69 29.27 23.14
N LYS A 300 -36.65 29.57 24.05
CA LYS A 300 -38.09 29.50 23.75
C LYS A 300 -38.54 30.63 22.82
N ASP A 301 -37.98 31.81 23.04
CA ASP A 301 -38.40 33.04 22.35
C ASP A 301 -37.42 33.40 21.22
N ALA A 302 -36.38 32.59 21.02
CA ALA A 302 -35.30 32.82 20.06
C ALA A 302 -35.82 33.04 18.64
N VAL A 303 -36.79 32.25 18.18
CA VAL A 303 -37.30 32.36 16.80
C VAL A 303 -37.91 33.73 16.51
N GLU A 304 -38.72 34.25 17.44
CA GLU A 304 -39.37 35.56 17.31
C GLU A 304 -38.34 36.70 17.42
N LEU A 305 -37.40 36.59 18.35
CA LEU A 305 -36.35 37.58 18.52
C LEU A 305 -35.37 37.61 17.34
N ILE A 306 -35.02 36.46 16.76
CA ILE A 306 -34.21 36.38 15.54
C ILE A 306 -34.90 37.14 14.40
N LYS A 307 -36.22 36.99 14.25
CA LYS A 307 -36.98 37.72 13.23
C LYS A 307 -36.90 39.23 13.47
N THR A 308 -37.35 39.67 14.64
CA THR A 308 -37.53 41.11 14.93
C THR A 308 -36.24 41.88 15.15
N LYS A 309 -35.18 41.22 15.64
CA LYS A 309 -33.93 41.88 16.07
C LYS A 309 -32.71 41.56 15.22
N LEU A 310 -32.78 40.53 14.36
CA LEU A 310 -31.68 40.19 13.45
C LEU A 310 -32.10 40.29 11.98
N LEU A 311 -33.25 39.74 11.60
CA LEU A 311 -33.72 39.77 10.20
C LEU A 311 -34.25 41.15 9.82
N ASP A 312 -35.19 41.69 10.59
CA ASP A 312 -35.84 42.98 10.27
C ASP A 312 -34.84 44.16 10.33
N THR A 313 -33.75 44.00 11.10
CA THR A 313 -32.64 44.96 11.17
C THR A 313 -31.54 44.72 10.13
N GLY A 314 -31.67 43.69 9.28
CA GLY A 314 -30.73 43.37 8.20
C GLY A 314 -29.40 42.74 8.64
N LEU A 315 -29.28 42.27 9.89
CA LEU A 315 -28.06 41.60 10.39
C LEU A 315 -27.91 40.17 9.88
N ILE A 316 -29.01 39.54 9.50
CA ILE A 316 -29.04 38.23 8.84
C ILE A 316 -29.95 38.27 7.62
N THR A 317 -29.79 37.32 6.71
CA THR A 317 -30.63 37.23 5.51
C THR A 317 -31.89 36.41 5.75
N GLY A 318 -32.88 36.54 4.85
CA GLY A 318 -34.06 35.65 4.86
C GLY A 318 -33.71 34.18 4.69
N TYR A 319 -32.60 33.87 4.00
CA TYR A 319 -32.07 32.51 3.89
C TYR A 319 -31.62 31.97 5.25
N ASP A 320 -30.87 32.77 6.02
CA ASP A 320 -30.39 32.41 7.36
C ASP A 320 -31.56 32.21 8.32
N TYR A 321 -32.56 33.10 8.27
CA TYR A 321 -33.77 32.93 9.07
C TYR A 321 -34.52 31.64 8.73
N ASN A 322 -34.72 31.33 7.45
CA ASN A 322 -35.36 30.08 7.01
C ASN A 322 -34.54 28.84 7.39
N LEU A 323 -33.22 28.93 7.37
CA LEU A 323 -32.31 27.86 7.79
C LEU A 323 -32.59 27.42 9.24
N VAL A 324 -32.63 28.38 10.17
CA VAL A 324 -32.79 28.11 11.60
C VAL A 324 -34.23 27.76 11.98
N THR A 325 -35.23 28.34 11.31
CA THR A 325 -36.63 28.17 11.69
C THR A 325 -37.32 26.96 11.07
N LYS A 326 -36.91 26.58 9.85
CA LYS A 326 -37.62 25.55 9.07
C LYS A 326 -36.68 24.52 8.46
N LYS A 327 -35.62 24.94 7.76
CA LYS A 327 -34.77 24.03 6.97
C LYS A 327 -34.12 22.94 7.82
N LEU A 328 -33.53 23.29 8.98
CA LEU A 328 -32.91 22.32 9.88
C LEU A 328 -33.91 21.35 10.51
N LYS A 329 -35.08 21.86 10.93
CA LYS A 329 -36.16 21.04 11.49
C LYS A 329 -36.73 20.06 10.47
N ASN A 330 -36.99 20.54 9.25
CA ASN A 330 -37.45 19.70 8.14
C ASN A 330 -36.38 18.67 7.76
N ALA A 331 -35.13 19.08 7.59
CA ALA A 331 -34.03 18.18 7.25
C ALA A 331 -33.89 17.04 8.26
N LYS A 332 -34.04 17.31 9.56
CA LYS A 332 -34.04 16.30 10.61
C LYS A 332 -35.19 15.30 10.50
N GLN A 333 -36.38 15.74 10.07
CA GLN A 333 -37.53 14.88 9.86
C GLN A 333 -37.43 14.11 8.54
N ASP A 334 -37.07 14.79 7.45
CA ASP A 334 -36.95 14.23 6.12
C ASP A 334 -35.83 13.18 6.06
N PHE A 335 -34.69 13.43 6.73
CA PHE A 335 -33.62 12.44 6.84
C PHE A 335 -34.02 11.20 7.67
N ARG A 336 -34.92 11.34 8.65
CA ARG A 336 -35.47 10.19 9.39
C ARG A 336 -36.44 9.37 8.52
N ASN A 337 -37.11 10.01 7.59
CA ASN A 337 -38.09 9.41 6.69
C ASN A 337 -37.47 8.95 5.35
N ASN A 338 -36.15 8.99 5.21
CA ASN A 338 -35.42 8.71 3.96
C ASN A 338 -35.84 9.59 2.76
N LEU A 339 -36.33 10.81 3.03
CA LEU A 339 -36.71 11.81 2.04
C LEU A 339 -35.59 12.81 1.72
N LEU A 340 -34.47 12.71 2.42
CA LEU A 340 -33.30 13.59 2.27
C LEU A 340 -32.05 12.74 2.03
N THR A 341 -31.29 13.06 0.99
CA THR A 341 -30.04 12.38 0.67
C THR A 341 -28.91 12.78 1.63
N THR A 342 -27.86 11.96 1.67
CA THR A 342 -26.64 12.22 2.45
C THR A 342 -25.98 13.55 2.02
N GLU A 343 -25.93 13.83 0.72
CA GLU A 343 -25.31 15.05 0.18
C GLU A 343 -26.08 16.32 0.55
N GLU A 344 -27.41 16.27 0.45
CA GLU A 344 -28.28 17.38 0.88
C GLU A 344 -28.15 17.63 2.38
N ALA A 345 -28.08 16.59 3.20
CA ALA A 345 -27.86 16.72 4.63
C ALA A 345 -26.53 17.40 4.97
N TYR A 346 -25.45 17.04 4.25
CA TYR A 346 -24.14 17.70 4.41
C TYR A 346 -24.16 19.17 3.98
N ALA A 347 -24.87 19.51 2.90
CA ALA A 347 -25.03 20.91 2.49
C ALA A 347 -25.72 21.73 3.59
N ILE A 348 -26.76 21.17 4.22
CA ILE A 348 -27.47 21.82 5.33
C ILE A 348 -26.58 21.94 6.58
N GLU A 349 -25.77 20.93 6.90
CA GLU A 349 -24.79 21.01 8.00
C GLU A 349 -23.76 22.12 7.74
N LYS A 350 -23.29 22.25 6.49
CA LYS A 350 -22.36 23.31 6.09
C LYS A 350 -22.99 24.70 6.24
N ASP A 351 -24.25 24.85 5.83
CA ASP A 351 -25.01 26.08 6.03
C ASP A 351 -25.15 26.41 7.53
N ALA A 352 -25.44 25.43 8.37
CA ALA A 352 -25.54 25.61 9.81
C ALA A 352 -24.21 26.07 10.42
N LYS A 353 -23.09 25.44 10.04
CA LYS A 353 -21.75 25.86 10.49
C LYS A 353 -21.40 27.28 10.04
N ARG A 354 -21.76 27.65 8.80
CA ARG A 354 -21.61 29.02 8.31
C ARG A 354 -22.40 30.01 9.17
N PHE A 355 -23.66 29.69 9.46
CA PHE A 355 -24.54 30.52 10.28
C PHE A 355 -23.99 30.68 11.70
N VAL A 356 -23.60 29.57 12.36
CA VAL A 356 -23.00 29.61 13.70
C VAL A 356 -21.74 30.48 13.72
N LYS A 357 -20.87 30.37 12.71
CA LYS A 357 -19.69 31.23 12.59
C LYS A 357 -20.08 32.71 12.46
N MET A 358 -21.01 33.03 11.56
CA MET A 358 -21.51 34.40 11.38
C MET A 358 -22.07 34.97 12.69
N MET A 359 -22.85 34.20 13.45
CA MET A 359 -23.38 34.64 14.75
C MET A 359 -22.27 34.87 15.76
N LYS A 360 -21.22 34.03 15.79
CA LYS A 360 -20.05 34.26 16.64
C LYS A 360 -19.32 35.55 16.27
N ASP A 361 -19.10 35.79 14.97
CA ASP A 361 -18.46 37.01 14.48
C ASP A 361 -19.30 38.25 14.88
N LEU A 362 -20.62 38.19 14.75
CA LEU A 362 -21.53 39.24 15.23
C LEU A 362 -21.43 39.45 16.75
N THR A 363 -21.44 38.37 17.54
CA THR A 363 -21.27 38.44 18.98
C THR A 363 -19.97 39.16 19.36
N GLU A 364 -18.86 38.86 18.69
CA GLU A 364 -17.58 39.53 18.92
C GLU A 364 -17.64 41.03 18.58
N VAL A 365 -18.27 41.39 17.46
CA VAL A 365 -18.45 42.80 17.07
C VAL A 365 -19.25 43.58 18.12
N TYR A 366 -20.35 43.00 18.63
CA TYR A 366 -21.17 43.69 19.64
C TYR A 366 -20.46 43.76 21.00
N LYS A 367 -19.71 42.73 21.41
CA LYS A 367 -18.86 42.80 22.62
C LYS A 367 -17.85 43.95 22.51
N LEU A 368 -17.18 44.07 21.36
CA LEU A 368 -16.23 45.16 21.11
C LEU A 368 -16.92 46.54 21.14
N LYS A 369 -18.09 46.67 20.50
CA LYS A 369 -18.86 47.92 20.53
C LYS A 369 -19.26 48.31 21.95
N GLU A 370 -19.56 47.34 22.81
CA GLU A 370 -19.87 47.61 24.21
C GLU A 370 -18.69 48.25 24.96
N THR A 371 -17.46 47.80 24.68
CA THR A 371 -16.24 48.39 25.24
C THR A 371 -15.99 49.83 24.80
N ASP A 372 -16.61 50.32 23.72
CA ASP A 372 -16.49 51.73 23.33
C ASP A 372 -17.05 52.67 24.42
N LYS A 373 -17.91 52.19 25.33
CA LYS A 373 -18.37 52.95 26.50
C LYS A 373 -17.25 53.26 27.50
N SER A 374 -16.14 52.52 27.47
CA SER A 374 -14.95 52.77 28.31
C SER A 374 -13.99 53.80 27.73
N LYS A 375 -14.33 54.33 26.54
CA LYS A 375 -13.50 55.23 25.78
C LYS A 375 -13.82 56.67 26.13
N ILE A 376 -12.78 57.44 26.43
CA ILE A 376 -12.87 58.88 26.70
C ILE A 376 -11.95 59.59 25.72
N HIS A 377 -12.46 60.62 25.05
CA HIS A 377 -11.63 61.43 24.17
C HIS A 377 -11.00 62.57 24.96
N PHE A 378 -9.78 62.94 24.61
CA PHE A 378 -9.13 64.12 25.17
C PHE A 378 -8.39 64.91 24.10
N LYS A 379 -8.16 66.19 24.36
CA LYS A 379 -7.40 67.11 23.51
C LYS A 379 -6.29 67.76 24.31
N TYR A 380 -5.13 67.92 23.69
CA TYR A 380 -3.99 68.65 24.24
C TYR A 380 -3.23 69.25 23.06
N GLY A 381 -2.81 70.52 23.18
CA GLY A 381 -2.22 71.27 22.09
C GLY A 381 -3.08 71.20 20.81
N SER A 382 -2.50 70.67 19.72
CA SER A 382 -3.20 70.46 18.43
C SER A 382 -3.62 69.00 18.17
N LYS A 383 -3.51 68.12 19.16
CA LYS A 383 -3.71 66.66 19.02
C LYS A 383 -5.00 66.21 19.71
N ASN A 384 -5.58 65.12 19.18
CA ASN A 384 -6.73 64.45 19.78
C ASN A 384 -6.31 63.04 20.15
N GLY A 385 -6.58 62.61 21.37
CA GLY A 385 -6.27 61.27 21.87
C GLY A 385 -7.48 60.54 22.42
N GLU A 386 -7.29 59.26 22.70
CA GLU A 386 -8.28 58.38 23.34
C GLU A 386 -7.68 57.69 24.56
N LEU A 387 -8.44 57.68 25.65
CA LEU A 387 -8.18 56.90 26.86
C LEU A 387 -9.20 55.77 26.91
N TRP A 388 -8.72 54.54 27.04
CA TRP A 388 -9.53 53.34 27.15
C TRP A 388 -9.37 52.75 28.56
N LEU A 389 -10.48 52.65 29.30
CA LEU A 389 -10.51 52.16 30.68
C LEU A 389 -10.98 50.71 30.73
N LEU A 390 -10.06 49.77 30.53
CA LEU A 390 -10.34 48.34 30.55
C LEU A 390 -10.12 47.78 31.96
N CYS A 391 -10.82 48.39 32.92
CA CYS A 391 -10.87 48.03 34.34
C CYS A 391 -9.56 48.28 35.08
N ASN A 392 -8.71 47.28 35.27
CA ASN A 392 -7.41 47.47 35.93
C ASN A 392 -6.30 47.83 34.96
N GLU A 393 -6.59 47.81 33.65
CA GLU A 393 -5.66 48.21 32.60
C GLU A 393 -6.21 49.42 31.86
N ILE A 394 -5.32 50.34 31.53
CA ILE A 394 -5.64 51.47 30.66
C ILE A 394 -4.77 51.43 29.42
N PHE A 395 -5.35 51.91 28.33
CA PHE A 395 -4.64 52.16 27.09
C PHE A 395 -4.86 53.60 26.66
N ILE A 396 -3.82 54.22 26.14
CA ILE A 396 -3.85 55.63 25.75
C ILE A 396 -3.33 55.74 24.33
N ILE A 397 -4.16 56.22 23.41
CA ILE A 397 -3.75 56.62 22.07
C ILE A 397 -3.50 58.12 22.12
N LYS A 398 -2.25 58.56 22.03
CA LYS A 398 -1.91 59.99 22.18
C LYS A 398 -2.33 60.84 20.99
N ASP A 399 -2.35 60.29 19.78
CA ASP A 399 -2.73 61.01 18.57
C ASP A 399 -3.51 60.11 17.62
N LEU A 400 -4.79 60.42 17.44
CA LEU A 400 -5.67 59.71 16.52
C LEU A 400 -5.30 59.88 15.04
N LYS A 401 -4.43 60.83 14.69
CA LYS A 401 -3.91 60.95 13.32
C LYS A 401 -2.83 59.90 13.01
N GLN A 402 -2.14 59.38 14.03
CA GLN A 402 -1.10 58.35 13.90
C GLN A 402 -1.22 57.30 15.01
N PRO A 403 -2.36 56.59 15.09
CA PRO A 403 -2.69 55.75 16.23
C PRO A 403 -1.74 54.54 16.37
N GLU A 404 -0.99 54.19 15.33
CA GLU A 404 -0.06 53.04 15.35
C GLU A 404 1.26 53.31 16.08
N ASN A 405 1.67 54.58 16.20
CA ASN A 405 2.97 54.97 16.76
C ASN A 405 2.89 55.46 18.21
N ASP A 406 1.69 55.66 18.73
CA ASP A 406 1.42 56.50 19.90
C ASP A 406 0.50 55.82 20.92
N VAL A 407 0.54 54.49 21.02
CA VAL A 407 -0.22 53.72 22.02
C VAL A 407 0.63 53.45 23.26
N LEU A 408 0.09 53.79 24.43
CA LEU A 408 0.65 53.45 25.72
C LEU A 408 -0.29 52.55 26.51
N LYS A 409 0.28 51.81 27.46
CA LYS A 409 -0.44 50.99 28.42
C LYS A 409 0.01 51.33 29.84
N ALA A 410 -0.91 51.32 30.78
CA ALA A 410 -0.59 51.35 32.21
C ALA A 410 -1.61 50.54 33.02
N GLY A 411 -1.32 50.29 34.29
CA GLY A 411 -2.32 49.78 35.24
C GLY A 411 -3.09 50.92 35.91
N LEU A 412 -4.36 50.67 36.23
CA LEU A 412 -5.21 51.58 37.00
C LEU A 412 -5.23 51.19 38.46
N ASN A 413 -4.72 52.06 39.34
CA ASN A 413 -4.77 51.86 40.77
C ASN A 413 -6.18 52.16 41.33
N LYS A 414 -6.46 51.69 42.55
CA LYS A 414 -7.78 51.88 43.19
C LYS A 414 -8.16 53.35 43.40
N ASP A 415 -7.20 54.24 43.56
CA ASP A 415 -7.41 55.70 43.68
C ASP A 415 -7.65 56.38 42.33
N GLY A 416 -7.38 55.70 41.21
CA GLY A 416 -7.48 56.21 39.85
C GLY A 416 -6.16 56.67 39.25
N SER A 417 -5.06 56.61 40.01
CA SER A 417 -3.72 56.95 39.52
C SER A 417 -3.17 55.89 38.56
N PHE A 418 -2.27 56.31 37.67
CA PHE A 418 -1.59 55.39 36.75
C PHE A 418 -0.42 54.71 37.44
N SER A 419 -0.28 53.40 37.23
CA SER A 419 0.96 52.71 37.52
C SER A 419 2.01 53.01 36.43
N LYS A 420 3.12 52.25 36.40
CA LYS A 420 4.19 52.46 35.42
C LYS A 420 3.62 52.41 33.99
N VAL A 421 3.85 53.49 33.25
CA VAL A 421 3.43 53.64 31.85
C VAL A 421 4.45 52.98 30.93
N GLU A 422 3.98 52.14 30.02
CA GLU A 422 4.79 51.38 29.07
C GLU A 422 4.29 51.58 27.62
N ILE A 423 5.16 51.37 26.65
CA ILE A 423 4.81 51.43 25.22
C ILE A 423 3.96 50.21 24.87
N SER A 424 2.91 50.41 24.08
CA SER A 424 2.02 49.34 23.62
C SER A 424 1.63 49.57 22.16
N ASN A 425 0.60 48.88 21.66
CA ASN A 425 0.15 48.93 20.28
C ASN A 425 -1.36 48.64 20.17
N LEU A 426 -1.94 48.92 18.99
CA LEU A 426 -3.36 48.71 18.73
C LEU A 426 -3.79 47.23 18.82
N LYS A 427 -2.88 46.29 18.57
CA LYS A 427 -3.18 44.86 18.67
C LYS A 427 -3.41 44.47 20.14
N GLU A 428 -2.53 44.89 21.04
CA GLU A 428 -2.68 44.68 22.48
C GLU A 428 -3.94 45.33 23.04
N LEU A 429 -4.27 46.55 22.60
CA LEU A 429 -5.54 47.20 22.94
C LEU A 429 -6.75 46.35 22.49
N ASN A 430 -6.77 45.91 21.24
CA ASN A 430 -7.88 45.10 20.72
C ASN A 430 -7.98 43.75 21.44
N ASP A 431 -6.84 43.11 21.75
CA ASP A 431 -6.81 41.86 22.51
C ASP A 431 -7.31 42.06 23.95
N ALA A 432 -6.98 43.19 24.59
CA ALA A 432 -7.49 43.56 25.90
C ALA A 432 -9.01 43.84 25.87
N ARG A 433 -9.50 44.54 24.84
CA ARG A 433 -10.94 44.79 24.64
C ARG A 433 -11.74 43.49 24.45
N LYS A 434 -11.19 42.52 23.69
CA LYS A 434 -11.82 41.21 23.48
C LYS A 434 -11.90 40.37 24.75
N ASN A 435 -10.90 40.49 25.64
CA ASN A 435 -10.73 39.65 26.81
C ASN A 435 -11.06 40.36 28.13
N ILE A 436 -11.78 41.49 28.07
CA ILE A 436 -12.15 42.27 29.26
C ILE A 436 -12.98 41.40 30.22
N LYS A 437 -12.59 41.36 31.50
CA LYS A 437 -13.23 40.55 32.55
C LYS A 437 -13.68 41.45 33.70
N CYS A 438 -14.79 42.14 33.49
CA CYS A 438 -15.31 43.08 34.47
C CYS A 438 -16.81 42.93 34.57
N ASP A 439 -17.32 43.03 35.80
CA ASP A 439 -18.76 42.90 36.05
C ASP A 439 -19.55 44.03 35.39
N GLU A 440 -18.95 45.23 35.30
CA GLU A 440 -19.47 46.38 34.58
C GLU A 440 -18.35 47.12 33.83
N ILE A 441 -18.68 47.68 32.67
CA ILE A 441 -17.76 48.50 31.88
C ILE A 441 -17.59 49.85 32.59
N VAL A 442 -16.34 50.24 32.85
CA VAL A 442 -16.02 51.51 33.50
C VAL A 442 -16.39 52.66 32.57
N THR A 443 -17.40 53.44 32.95
CA THR A 443 -17.89 54.63 32.20
C THR A 443 -17.58 55.95 32.89
N SER A 444 -16.85 55.92 34.00
CA SER A 444 -16.48 57.10 34.79
C SER A 444 -15.00 57.11 35.13
N ILE A 445 -14.44 58.30 35.38
CA ILE A 445 -13.06 58.48 35.82
C ILE A 445 -12.99 59.20 37.15
N LYS A 446 -11.90 58.95 37.88
CA LYS A 446 -11.58 59.66 39.12
C LYS A 446 -10.73 60.88 38.81
N ALA A 447 -10.72 61.86 39.72
CA ALA A 447 -9.89 63.06 39.58
C ALA A 447 -8.40 62.70 39.39
N GLU A 448 -7.90 61.68 40.11
CA GLU A 448 -6.51 61.23 40.00
C GLU A 448 -6.15 60.67 38.61
N THR A 449 -7.14 60.14 37.89
CA THR A 449 -6.98 59.67 36.50
C THR A 449 -6.73 60.85 35.57
N ILE A 450 -7.43 61.97 35.79
CA ILE A 450 -7.26 63.22 35.02
C ILE A 450 -5.86 63.77 35.25
N GLU A 451 -5.42 63.85 36.51
CA GLU A 451 -4.10 64.35 36.87
C GLU A 451 -2.99 63.45 36.31
N SER A 452 -3.15 62.11 36.35
CA SER A 452 -2.18 61.17 35.78
C SER A 452 -2.00 61.33 34.26
N VAL A 453 -3.07 61.66 33.51
CA VAL A 453 -2.97 61.94 32.07
C VAL A 453 -2.26 63.27 31.82
N LYS A 454 -2.57 64.32 32.59
CA LYS A 454 -1.89 65.62 32.48
C LYS A 454 -0.41 65.51 32.77
N ASP A 455 -0.03 64.79 33.84
CA ASP A 455 1.36 64.54 34.21
C ASP A 455 2.11 63.75 33.13
N MET A 456 1.44 62.77 32.52
CA MET A 456 2.02 61.97 31.44
C MET A 456 2.26 62.79 30.17
N LEU A 457 1.32 63.67 29.79
CA LEU A 457 1.42 64.49 28.58
C LEU A 457 2.24 65.78 28.80
N LYS A 458 2.40 66.23 30.05
CA LYS A 458 3.03 67.51 30.44
C LYS A 458 2.44 68.72 29.74
N GLU A 459 1.15 68.66 29.43
CA GLU A 459 0.39 69.71 28.76
C GLU A 459 -0.96 69.89 29.45
N ASP A 460 -1.65 70.99 29.15
CA ASP A 460 -3.04 71.17 29.55
C ASP A 460 -3.95 70.27 28.69
N VAL A 461 -4.87 69.55 29.34
CA VAL A 461 -5.66 68.48 28.71
C VAL A 461 -7.15 68.74 28.92
N GLU A 462 -7.89 68.83 27.82
CA GLU A 462 -9.34 68.92 27.81
C GLU A 462 -9.96 67.53 27.60
N PHE A 463 -10.76 67.05 28.55
CA PHE A 463 -11.48 65.78 28.43
C PHE A 463 -12.88 65.99 27.86
N ILE A 464 -13.29 65.09 26.97
CA ILE A 464 -14.58 65.14 26.27
C ILE A 464 -15.39 63.90 26.67
N PHE A 465 -16.47 64.14 27.40
CA PHE A 465 -17.45 63.13 27.82
C PHE A 465 -18.70 63.27 26.95
N PHE A 466 -19.20 62.16 26.40
CA PHE A 466 -20.39 62.11 25.54
C PHE A 466 -21.53 61.37 26.22
#